data_AF-A0A6B3I0A6-F1
#
_entry.id   AF-A0A6B3I0A6-F1
#
_cell.length_a   1.000
_cell.length_b   1.000
_cell.length_c   1.000
_cell.angle_alpha   90.00
_cell.angle_beta   90.00
_cell.angle_gamma   90.00
#
_symmetry.space_group_name_H-M   'P 1'
#
loop_
_entity.id
_entity.type
_entity.pdbx_description
1 polymer ?
#
loop_
_entity_poly.entity_id
_entity_poly.type
_entity_poly.pdbx_seq_one_letter_code
_entity_poly.pdbx_strand_id
1 'polypeptide(L)'
;LKVLAWPGSMAPAPDAKEMAHVESATCEPSGPSGDKAALCTYTVKVTAAEAAESPKGPWHVAVLASAEDGGRTFVQKAAGFTVKG
;
A
#
# COMPACT_ATOMS: atom_id res chain seq x y z
N LEU A 1 2.63 -8.13 4.11
CA LEU A 1 2.57 -6.64 4.09
C LEU A 1 1.25 -6.22 3.46
N LYS A 2 0.47 -5.34 4.12
CA LYS A 2 -0.74 -4.74 3.54
C LYS A 2 -0.41 -3.39 2.92
N VAL A 3 -0.98 -3.08 1.76
CA VAL A 3 -0.70 -1.86 1.00
C VAL A 3 -2.02 -1.27 0.50
N LEU A 4 -2.20 0.04 0.67
CA LEU A 4 -3.37 0.77 0.19
C LEU A 4 -2.95 2.09 -0.43
N ALA A 5 -3.28 2.30 -1.70
CA ALA A 5 -3.18 3.61 -2.35
C ALA A 5 -4.50 4.37 -2.16
N TRP A 6 -4.42 5.66 -1.80
CA TRP A 6 -5.60 6.50 -1.57
C TRP A 6 -5.39 7.93 -2.07
N PRO A 7 -6.46 8.61 -2.57
CA PRO A 7 -6.37 10.00 -3.02
C PRO A 7 -6.13 10.94 -1.83
N GLY A 8 -5.19 11.88 -1.94
CA GLY A 8 -4.91 12.84 -0.87
C GLY A 8 -6.08 13.77 -0.51
N SER A 9 -7.09 13.85 -1.37
CA SER A 9 -8.34 14.59 -1.14
C SER A 9 -9.39 13.81 -0.34
N MET A 10 -9.20 12.51 -0.11
CA MET A 10 -10.13 11.68 0.64
C MET A 10 -10.02 11.99 2.15
N ALA A 11 -11.18 12.16 2.80
CA ALA A 11 -11.29 12.35 4.25
C ALA A 11 -12.46 11.48 4.80
N PRO A 12 -12.25 10.73 5.90
CA PRO A 12 -11.00 10.62 6.67
C PRO A 12 -9.91 9.89 5.88
N ALA A 13 -8.66 10.12 6.29
CA ALA A 13 -7.53 9.38 5.75
C ALA A 13 -7.48 7.96 6.35
N PRO A 14 -6.87 6.98 5.64
CA PRO A 14 -6.89 5.60 6.11
C PRO A 14 -6.20 5.41 7.46
N ASP A 15 -6.74 4.51 8.27
CA ASP A 15 -6.15 4.09 9.53
C ASP A 15 -5.70 2.61 9.55
N ALA A 16 -5.03 2.21 10.63
CA ALA A 16 -4.52 0.85 10.77
C ALA A 16 -5.63 -0.23 10.84
N LYS A 17 -6.86 0.11 11.24
CA LYS A 17 -7.98 -0.85 11.31
C LYS A 17 -8.51 -1.14 9.92
N GLU A 18 -8.63 -0.13 9.07
CA GLU A 18 -9.08 -0.29 7.68
C GLU A 18 -8.12 -1.14 6.86
N MET A 19 -6.82 -1.07 7.16
CA MET A 19 -5.79 -1.92 6.55
C MET A 19 -5.98 -3.42 6.79
N ALA A 20 -6.83 -3.85 7.74
CA ALA A 20 -7.12 -5.27 7.94
C ALA A 20 -7.84 -5.90 6.73
N HIS A 21 -8.57 -5.11 5.96
CA HIS A 21 -9.44 -5.58 4.88
C HIS A 21 -8.83 -5.43 3.48
N VAL A 22 -7.68 -4.78 3.34
CA VAL A 22 -7.04 -4.56 2.04
C VAL A 22 -6.25 -5.78 1.58
N GLU A 23 -5.95 -5.87 0.28
CA GLU A 23 -5.13 -6.95 -0.26
C GLU A 23 -3.68 -6.92 0.28
N SER A 24 -3.05 -8.10 0.31
CA SER A 24 -1.65 -8.24 0.72
C SER A 24 -0.73 -8.13 -0.49
N ALA A 25 0.42 -7.48 -0.31
CA ALA A 25 1.53 -7.58 -1.25
C ALA A 25 2.17 -8.97 -1.21
N THR A 26 2.71 -9.42 -2.34
CA THR A 26 3.55 -10.61 -2.41
C THR A 26 4.96 -10.24 -2.00
N CYS A 27 5.51 -10.92 -0.99
CA CYS A 27 6.85 -10.64 -0.46
C CYS A 27 7.77 -11.85 -0.66
N GLU A 28 8.95 -11.60 -1.19
CA GLU A 28 10.00 -12.60 -1.39
C GLU A 28 11.29 -12.15 -0.69
N PRO A 29 12.12 -13.07 -0.18
CA PRO A 29 13.42 -12.72 0.36
C PRO A 29 14.28 -11.96 -0.67
N SER A 30 15.03 -10.95 -0.23
CA SER A 30 15.94 -10.20 -1.10
C SER A 30 17.40 -10.31 -0.64
N GLY A 31 18.32 -10.41 -1.59
CA GLY A 31 19.77 -10.50 -1.36
C GLY A 31 20.36 -11.93 -1.38
N PRO A 32 21.71 -12.08 -1.36
CA PRO A 32 22.40 -13.36 -1.56
C PRO A 32 22.11 -14.43 -0.51
N SER A 33 21.68 -14.01 0.69
CA SER A 33 21.35 -14.91 1.80
C SER A 33 19.92 -14.76 2.32
N GLY A 34 19.08 -13.87 1.74
CA GLY A 34 17.65 -13.76 2.10
C GLY A 34 17.30 -13.33 3.54
N ASP A 35 18.28 -13.19 4.44
CA ASP A 35 18.02 -13.13 5.89
C ASP A 35 17.68 -11.74 6.46
N LYS A 36 17.83 -10.66 5.68
CA LYS A 36 17.76 -9.28 6.24
C LYS A 36 16.78 -8.35 5.56
N ALA A 37 16.26 -8.70 4.40
CA ALA A 37 15.33 -7.87 3.66
C ALA A 37 14.37 -8.74 2.86
N ALA A 38 13.15 -8.24 2.70
CA ALA A 38 12.16 -8.78 1.79
C ALA A 38 11.83 -7.73 0.74
N LEU A 39 11.70 -8.15 -0.51
CA LEU A 39 11.13 -7.34 -1.58
C LEU A 39 9.64 -7.67 -1.68
N CYS A 40 8.79 -6.68 -1.40
CA CYS A 40 7.34 -6.81 -1.51
C CYS A 40 6.82 -6.06 -2.73
N THR A 41 6.11 -6.77 -3.60
CA THR A 41 5.47 -6.20 -4.78
C THR A 41 3.97 -6.16 -4.59
N TYR A 42 3.38 -4.99 -4.80
CA TYR A 42 1.94 -4.78 -4.79
C TYR A 42 1.50 -4.26 -6.16
N THR A 43 0.54 -4.96 -6.78
CA THR A 43 -0.03 -4.58 -8.07
C THR A 43 -1.49 -4.27 -7.86
N VAL A 44 -1.86 -3.00 -8.09
CA VAL A 44 -3.27 -2.59 -8.10
C VAL A 44 -3.93 -3.17 -9.34
N LYS A 45 -5.02 -3.92 -9.17
CA LYS A 45 -5.85 -4.42 -10.26
C LYS A 45 -6.94 -3.39 -10.57
N VAL A 46 -6.58 -2.37 -11.35
CA VAL A 46 -7.54 -1.39 -11.90
C VAL A 46 -7.68 -1.59 -13.39
N THR A 47 -8.90 -1.56 -13.88
CA THR A 47 -9.22 -1.46 -15.29
C THR A 47 -8.93 -0.05 -15.80
N ALA A 48 -8.81 0.11 -17.12
CA ALA A 48 -8.63 1.42 -17.73
C ALA A 48 -9.81 2.38 -17.44
N ALA A 49 -11.03 1.86 -17.35
CA ALA A 49 -12.21 2.63 -17.00
C ALA A 49 -12.14 3.16 -15.55
N GLU A 50 -11.82 2.29 -14.60
CA GLU A 50 -11.64 2.68 -13.19
C GLU A 50 -10.48 3.68 -13.03
N ALA A 51 -9.40 3.50 -13.78
CA ALA A 51 -8.28 4.45 -13.79
C ALA A 51 -8.68 5.82 -14.39
N ALA A 52 -9.56 5.84 -15.40
CA ALA A 52 -10.08 7.07 -15.97
C ALA A 52 -10.94 7.84 -14.96
N GLU A 53 -11.79 7.14 -14.21
CA GLU A 53 -12.69 7.69 -13.18
C GLU A 53 -11.98 7.98 -11.84
N SER A 54 -10.77 7.45 -11.64
CA SER A 54 -10.00 7.66 -10.42
C SER A 54 -9.72 9.16 -10.17
N PRO A 55 -9.83 9.64 -8.91
CA PRO A 55 -9.50 11.01 -8.56
C PRO A 55 -8.11 11.42 -9.06
N LYS A 56 -8.04 12.56 -9.76
CA LYS A 56 -6.77 13.10 -10.26
C LYS A 56 -6.05 13.87 -9.16
N GLY A 57 -4.73 14.04 -9.30
CA GLY A 57 -3.91 14.78 -8.36
C GLY A 57 -3.08 13.88 -7.43
N PRO A 58 -2.73 14.35 -6.23
CA PRO A 58 -1.80 13.64 -5.35
C PRO A 58 -2.46 12.44 -4.68
N TRP A 59 -1.72 11.34 -4.61
CA TRP A 59 -2.09 10.10 -3.94
C TRP A 59 -1.00 9.73 -2.94
N HIS A 60 -1.41 8.98 -1.91
CA HIS A 60 -0.54 8.43 -0.90
C HIS A 60 -0.65 6.92 -0.86
N VAL A 61 0.41 6.26 -0.40
CA VAL A 61 0.42 4.83 -0.11
C VAL A 61 0.56 4.62 1.38
N ALA A 62 -0.42 3.96 1.99
CA ALA A 62 -0.37 3.47 3.35
C ALA A 62 0.13 2.03 3.37
N VAL A 63 0.92 1.68 4.39
CA VAL A 63 1.38 0.30 4.62
C VAL A 63 1.17 -0.13 6.06
N LEU A 64 0.79 -1.39 6.23
CA LEU A 64 0.73 -2.06 7.52
C LEU A 64 1.56 -3.33 7.45
N ALA A 65 2.67 -3.35 8.19
CA ALA A 65 3.49 -4.52 8.40
C ALA A 65 2.99 -5.25 9.65
N SER A 66 2.83 -6.57 9.53
CA SER A 66 2.45 -7.45 10.63
C SER A 66 3.50 -8.53 10.77
N ALA A 67 4.03 -8.69 11.97
CA ALA A 67 4.92 -9.78 12.34
C ALA A 67 4.11 -10.98 12.86
N GLU A 68 4.71 -12.17 12.81
CA GLU A 68 4.08 -13.41 13.27
C GLU A 68 3.80 -13.41 14.78
N ASP A 69 4.60 -12.68 15.55
CA ASP A 69 4.43 -12.46 16.98
C ASP A 69 3.27 -11.51 17.34
N GLY A 70 2.54 -11.02 16.33
CA GLY A 70 1.43 -10.10 16.48
C GLY A 70 1.81 -8.63 16.48
N GLY A 71 3.11 -8.30 16.40
CA GLY A 71 3.61 -6.94 16.26
C GLY A 71 3.10 -6.27 14.98
N ARG A 72 2.71 -4.99 15.06
CA ARG A 72 2.19 -4.24 13.90
C ARG A 72 2.82 -2.86 13.81
N THR A 73 3.22 -2.49 12.60
CA THR A 73 3.72 -1.15 12.29
C THR A 73 2.91 -0.56 11.14
N PHE A 74 2.23 0.55 11.40
CA PHE A 74 1.43 1.27 10.42
C PHE A 74 2.13 2.56 10.00
N VAL A 75 2.20 2.81 8.70
CA VAL A 75 2.70 4.07 8.13
C VAL A 75 1.66 4.57 7.11
N GLN A 76 0.96 5.65 7.47
CA GLN A 76 -0.16 6.18 6.67
C GLN A 76 0.26 6.80 5.32
N LYS A 77 1.47 7.37 5.26
CA LYS A 77 2.03 8.05 4.08
C LYS A 77 3.45 7.54 3.79
N ALA A 78 3.56 6.24 3.49
CA ALA A 78 4.83 5.59 3.21
C ALA A 78 5.44 6.01 1.87
N ALA A 79 4.60 6.31 0.88
CA ALA A 79 5.00 6.86 -0.41
C ALA A 79 3.91 7.79 -0.97
N GLY A 80 4.24 8.53 -2.03
CA GLY A 80 3.29 9.39 -2.74
C GLY A 80 3.54 9.39 -4.24
N PHE A 81 2.47 9.57 -5.01
CA PHE A 81 2.52 9.68 -6.46
C PHE A 81 1.41 10.61 -6.95
N THR A 82 1.40 10.95 -8.23
CA THR A 82 0.37 11.80 -8.83
C THR A 82 -0.33 11.04 -9.95
N VAL A 83 -1.65 10.95 -9.87
CA VAL A 83 -2.49 10.43 -10.95
C VAL A 83 -2.79 11.58 -11.90
N LYS A 84 -2.34 11.45 -13.15
CA LYS A 84 -2.61 12.39 -14.24
C LYS A 84 -3.84 11.93 -15.04
N GLY A 85 -4.50 12.90 -15.67
CA GLY A 85 -5.59 12.68 -16.64
C GLY A 85 -5.04 12.67 -18.06
#